data_AF-A0A432ZPQ4-F1
#
_entry.id   AF-A0A432ZPQ4-F1
#
_cell.length_a   1.000
_cell.length_b   1.000
_cell.length_c   1.000
_cell.angle_alpha   90.00
_cell.angle_beta   90.00
_cell.angle_gamma   90.00
#
_symmetry.space_group_name_H-M   'P 1'
#
loop_
_entity.id
_entity.type
_entity.pdbx_description
1 polymer ?
#
loop_
_entity_poly.entity_id
_entity_poly.type
_entity_poly.pdbx_seq_one_letter_code
_entity_poly.pdbx_strand_id
1 'polypeptide(L)'
;MSKYYQVKQGAYPEKKRQSSSTEYVGESWSIKREEGKYILRYVSGGLQGAIKSVEVSKKDFEEAHLGEVTLNDLSKRYKFS
;
A
#
# COMPACT_ATOMS: atom_id res chain seq x y z
N MET A 1 11.42 -7.65 44.68
CA MET A 1 10.62 -8.04 43.50
C MET A 1 11.05 -7.17 42.33
N SER A 2 11.64 -7.72 41.26
CA SER A 2 11.78 -7.08 39.92
C SER A 2 12.58 -7.99 38.99
N LYS A 3 11.99 -9.09 38.52
CA LYS A 3 12.55 -9.95 37.47
C LYS A 3 11.41 -10.44 36.57
N TYR A 4 10.86 -9.58 35.71
CA TYR A 4 9.79 -10.05 34.80
C TYR A 4 9.88 -9.60 33.35
N TYR A 5 10.71 -8.61 32.96
CA TYR A 5 10.86 -8.28 31.54
C TYR A 5 12.29 -7.86 31.20
N GLN A 6 12.89 -8.54 30.20
CA GLN A 6 14.02 -8.02 29.44
C GLN A 6 13.46 -7.25 28.25
N VAL A 7 13.62 -5.92 28.26
CA VAL A 7 13.31 -5.09 27.09
C VAL A 7 14.36 -5.39 26.02
N LYS A 8 14.00 -6.21 25.03
CA LYS A 8 14.82 -6.33 23.81
C LYS A 8 14.51 -5.13 22.92
N GLN A 9 15.52 -4.31 22.64
CA GLN A 9 15.44 -3.30 21.59
C GLN A 9 15.18 -4.02 20.26
N GLY A 10 13.94 -3.97 19.78
CA GLY A 10 13.63 -4.39 18.42
C GLY A 10 14.23 -3.37 17.47
N ALA A 11 15.14 -3.79 16.58
CA ALA A 11 15.55 -2.96 15.47
C ALA A 11 14.36 -2.82 14.52
N TYR A 12 13.90 -1.59 14.26
CA TYR A 12 12.97 -1.36 13.17
C TYR A 12 13.69 -1.75 11.87
N PRO A 13 13.09 -2.60 11.01
CA PRO A 13 13.72 -2.92 9.74
C PRO A 13 13.84 -1.62 8.93
N GLU A 14 15.07 -1.19 8.65
CA GLU A 14 15.41 0.01 7.87
C GLU A 14 14.98 -0.08 6.40
N LYS A 15 14.27 -1.14 6.00
CA LYS A 15 13.77 -1.28 4.64
C LYS A 15 12.68 -0.24 4.41
N LYS A 16 13.10 0.93 3.92
CA LYS A 16 12.28 1.75 3.02
C LYS A 16 11.68 0.76 2.01
N ARG A 17 10.34 0.67 1.97
CA ARG A 17 9.64 -0.21 1.03
C ARG A 17 10.03 0.23 -0.37
N GLN A 18 11.00 -0.47 -0.96
CA GLN A 18 11.46 -0.18 -2.31
C GLN A 18 10.33 -0.54 -3.25
N SER A 19 9.92 0.42 -4.08
CA SER A 19 9.11 0.16 -5.26
C SER A 19 9.86 -0.89 -6.09
N SER A 20 9.34 -2.11 -6.13
CA SER A 20 9.86 -3.14 -7.01
C SER A 20 9.26 -2.95 -8.41
N SER A 21 9.83 -3.59 -9.43
CA SER A 21 9.20 -3.63 -10.77
C SER A 21 7.78 -4.22 -10.75
N THR A 22 7.40 -4.89 -9.66
CA THR A 22 6.09 -5.53 -9.45
C THR A 22 5.23 -4.84 -8.40
N GLU A 23 5.73 -3.83 -7.71
CA GLU A 23 5.01 -3.17 -6.61
C GLU A 23 5.35 -1.68 -6.53
N TYR A 24 4.33 -0.86 -6.54
CA TYR A 24 4.42 0.56 -6.24
C TYR A 24 3.88 0.82 -4.83
N VAL A 25 4.62 1.56 -4.01
CA VAL A 25 4.23 1.88 -2.63
C VAL A 25 4.19 3.39 -2.44
N GLY A 26 2.98 3.93 -2.25
CA GLY A 26 2.74 5.31 -1.83
C GLY A 26 2.59 5.43 -0.31
N GLU A 27 2.26 6.63 0.18
CA GLU A 27 2.18 6.92 1.63
C GLU A 27 1.11 6.09 2.37
N SER A 28 -0.07 5.93 1.79
CA SER A 28 -1.24 5.26 2.41
C SER A 28 -1.86 4.16 1.54
N TRP A 29 -1.17 3.82 0.45
CA TRP A 29 -1.63 2.86 -0.54
C TRP A 29 -0.46 2.20 -1.27
N SER A 30 -0.70 1.03 -1.86
CA SER A 30 0.25 0.36 -2.75
C SER A 30 -0.50 -0.32 -3.89
N ILE A 31 0.14 -0.47 -5.04
CA ILE A 31 -0.35 -1.34 -6.10
C ILE A 31 0.66 -2.47 -6.27
N LYS A 32 0.18 -3.71 -6.20
CA LYS A 32 1.01 -4.89 -6.37
C LYS A 32 0.50 -5.74 -7.53
N ARG A 33 1.40 -6.24 -8.36
CA ARG A 33 1.09 -7.24 -9.38
C ARG A 33 1.06 -8.63 -8.75
N GLU A 34 -0.10 -9.26 -8.75
CA GLU A 34 -0.32 -10.63 -8.24
C GLU A 34 -1.05 -11.44 -9.32
N GLU A 35 -0.50 -12.61 -9.71
CA GLU A 35 -1.15 -13.55 -10.65
C GLU A 35 -1.61 -12.96 -12.00
N GLY A 36 -0.89 -11.94 -12.50
CA GLY A 36 -1.24 -11.27 -13.76
C GLY A 36 -2.26 -10.13 -13.62
N LYS A 37 -2.78 -9.91 -12.41
CA LYS A 37 -3.65 -8.78 -12.04
C LYS A 37 -2.86 -7.70 -11.30
N TYR A 38 -3.39 -6.49 -11.28
CA TYR A 38 -2.82 -5.37 -10.52
C TYR A 38 -3.80 -5.04 -9.40
N ILE A 39 -3.36 -5.16 -8.16
CA ILE A 39 -4.20 -4.99 -6.97
C ILE A 39 -3.74 -3.74 -6.24
N LEU A 40 -4.59 -2.71 -6.25
CA LEU A 40 -4.48 -1.52 -5.42
C LEU A 40 -4.94 -1.86 -4.00
N ARG A 41 -4.09 -1.68 -3.01
CA ARG A 41 -4.42 -1.73 -1.58
C ARG A 41 -4.32 -0.34 -0.98
N TYR A 42 -5.32 0.09 -0.25
CA TYR A 42 -5.31 1.40 0.42
C TYR A 42 -6.00 1.31 1.78
N VAL A 43 -5.59 2.20 2.68
CA VAL A 43 -6.26 2.36 3.98
C VAL A 43 -7.47 3.26 3.79
N SER A 44 -8.68 2.72 3.97
CA SER A 44 -9.89 3.54 3.92
C SER A 44 -10.04 4.31 5.24
N GLY A 45 -10.32 5.62 5.16
CA GLY A 45 -10.46 6.50 6.33
C GLY A 45 -11.75 6.28 7.14
N GLY A 46 -12.55 5.26 6.83
CA GLY A 46 -13.74 4.89 7.59
C GLY A 46 -13.40 4.33 8.98
N LEU A 47 -14.42 4.25 9.86
CA LEU A 47 -14.33 3.66 11.19
C LEU A 47 -13.57 2.32 11.13
N GLN A 48 -12.36 2.29 11.71
CA GLN A 48 -11.41 1.17 11.82
C GLN A 48 -10.24 1.10 10.83
N GLY A 49 -10.07 2.01 9.85
CA GLY A 49 -8.85 2.02 9.04
C GLY A 49 -8.63 0.73 8.25
N ALA A 50 -9.72 0.11 7.79
CA ALA A 50 -9.66 -1.16 7.09
C ALA A 50 -8.86 -1.03 5.78
N ILE A 51 -7.97 -2.00 5.55
CA ILE A 51 -7.26 -2.14 4.28
C ILE A 51 -8.26 -2.66 3.26
N LYS A 52 -8.55 -1.85 2.24
CA LYS A 52 -9.36 -2.24 1.09
C LYS A 52 -8.45 -2.58 -0.08
N SER A 53 -8.91 -3.52 -0.90
CA SER A 53 -8.20 -3.97 -2.10
C SER A 53 -9.12 -3.83 -3.31
N VAL A 54 -8.60 -3.30 -4.41
CA VAL A 54 -9.33 -3.09 -5.67
C VAL A 54 -8.44 -3.55 -6.82
N GLU A 55 -9.01 -4.31 -7.76
CA GLU A 55 -8.31 -4.67 -9.00
C GLU A 55 -8.28 -3.45 -9.93
N VAL A 56 -7.09 -3.09 -10.39
CA VAL A 56 -6.84 -1.99 -11.33
C VAL A 56 -6.23 -2.50 -12.62
N SER A 57 -6.30 -1.70 -13.67
CA SER A 57 -5.70 -2.04 -14.95
C SER A 57 -4.17 -1.91 -14.90
N LYS A 58 -3.49 -2.62 -15.82
CA LYS A 58 -2.05 -2.46 -16.04
C LYS A 58 -1.67 -1.00 -16.30
N LYS A 59 -2.49 -0.31 -17.10
CA LYS A 59 -2.27 1.10 -17.46
C LYS A 59 -2.28 1.99 -16.23
N ASP A 60 -3.26 1.81 -15.33
CA ASP A 60 -3.34 2.57 -14.09
C ASP A 60 -2.14 2.29 -13.16
N PHE A 61 -1.62 1.06 -13.14
CA PHE A 61 -0.40 0.73 -12.41
C PHE A 61 0.82 1.47 -12.98
N GLU A 62 0.98 1.48 -14.30
CA GLU A 62 2.08 2.19 -14.97
C GLU A 62 1.98 3.70 -14.74
N GLU A 63 0.80 4.30 -14.90
CA GLU A 63 0.54 5.72 -14.62
C GLU A 63 0.83 6.07 -13.15
N ALA A 64 0.42 5.22 -12.20
CA ALA A 64 0.73 5.38 -10.78
C ALA A 64 2.24 5.26 -10.49
N HIS A 65 2.93 4.32 -11.16
CA HIS A 65 4.37 4.11 -11.01
C HIS A 65 5.19 5.28 -11.55
N LEU A 66 4.71 5.92 -12.61
CA LEU A 66 5.29 7.15 -13.19
C LEU A 66 4.93 8.42 -12.39
N GLY A 67 4.02 8.32 -11.41
CA GLY A 67 3.55 9.45 -10.61
C GLY A 67 2.53 10.34 -11.31
N GLU A 68 1.95 9.88 -12.42
CA GLU A 68 0.93 10.62 -13.19
C GLU A 68 -0.47 10.51 -12.56
N VAL A 69 -0.69 9.48 -11.74
CA VAL A 69 -1.98 9.18 -11.13
C VAL A 69 -1.85 9.05 -9.61
N THR A 70 -2.74 9.71 -8.89
CA THR A 70 -2.81 9.64 -7.42
C THR A 70 -3.90 8.68 -6.95
N LEU A 71 -3.88 8.31 -5.66
CA LEU A 71 -4.95 7.53 -5.04
C LEU A 71 -6.34 8.18 -5.22
N ASN A 72 -6.41 9.51 -5.23
CA ASN A 72 -7.66 10.25 -5.41
C ASN A 72 -8.18 10.20 -6.84
N ASP A 73 -7.30 10.03 -7.83
CA ASP A 73 -7.71 9.80 -9.22
C ASP A 73 -8.23 8.37 -9.40
N LEU A 74 -7.55 7.40 -8.79
CA LEU A 74 -7.98 6.00 -8.77
C LEU A 74 -9.32 5.84 -8.05
N SER A 75 -9.54 6.55 -6.93
CA SER A 75 -10.80 6.49 -6.17
C SER A 75 -11.98 6.98 -7.01
N LYS A 76 -11.79 8.00 -7.84
CA LYS A 76 -12.80 8.50 -8.80
C LYS A 76 -13.05 7.51 -9.94
N ARG A 77 -11.98 6.97 -10.54
CA ARG A 77 -12.07 6.01 -11.67
C ARG A 77 -12.81 4.73 -11.27
N TYR A 78 -12.48 4.19 -10.11
CA TYR A 78 -13.00 2.92 -9.60
C TYR A 78 -14.13 3.09 -8.57
N LYS A 79 -14.57 4.33 -8.32
CA LYS A 79 -15.69 4.71 -7.44
C LYS A 79 -15.60 4.09 -6.04
N PHE A 80 -14.42 4.13 -5.43
CA PHE A 80 -14.21 3.66 -4.06
C PHE A 80 -13.90 4.81 -3.11
N SER A 81 -14.32 4.67 -1.84
CA SER A 81 -14.15 5.66 -0.77
C SER A 81 -13.63 5.03 0.51
#